data_AF-A0A1V9QMD7-F1
#
_entry.id   AF-A0A1V9QMD7-F1
#
_cell.length_a   1.000
_cell.length_b   1.000
_cell.length_c   1.000
_cell.angle_alpha   90.00
_cell.angle_beta   90.00
_cell.angle_gamma   90.00
#
_symmetry.space_group_name_H-M   'P 1'
#
loop_
_entity.id
_entity.type
_entity.pdbx_description
1 polymer ?
#
loop_
_entity_poly.entity_id
_entity_poly.type
_entity_poly.pdbx_seq_one_letter_code
_entity_poly.pdbx_strand_id
1 'polypeptide(L)'
;MNSISNNINFSKISVSLVTLFLLIWTLVDGNLIHLGILAFSSLVTTMLHFHYFESTDDKHPLNRIDFVLQLLFIFISIIKFFLISGR
;
A
#
# COMPACT_ATOMS: atom_id res chain seq x y z
N MET A 1 -31.08 -5.97 -18.21
CA MET A 1 -30.56 -5.60 -16.87
C MET A 1 -29.24 -6.31 -16.66
N ASN A 2 -28.11 -5.60 -16.74
CA ASN A 2 -26.85 -5.97 -16.09
C ASN A 2 -25.99 -4.71 -15.99
N SER A 3 -26.49 -3.77 -15.18
CA SER A 3 -25.69 -2.66 -14.67
C SER A 3 -24.82 -3.26 -13.57
N ILE A 4 -23.72 -3.90 -13.96
CA ILE A 4 -22.60 -4.08 -13.04
C ILE A 4 -22.11 -2.65 -12.81
N SER A 5 -22.58 -2.06 -11.71
CA SER A 5 -22.13 -0.78 -11.19
C SER A 5 -20.66 -0.92 -10.77
N ASN A 6 -19.76 -1.00 -11.75
CA ASN A 6 -18.31 -0.92 -11.59
C ASN A 6 -17.91 0.53 -11.34
N ASN A 7 -18.52 1.16 -10.33
CA ASN A 7 -18.10 2.46 -9.84
C ASN A 7 -17.00 2.27 -8.78
N ILE A 8 -16.05 1.38 -9.07
CA ILE A 8 -14.81 1.35 -8.30
C ILE A 8 -14.04 2.59 -8.74
N ASN A 9 -13.99 3.60 -7.87
CA ASN A 9 -13.28 4.84 -8.17
C ASN A 9 -11.86 4.51 -8.64
N PHE A 10 -11.51 4.95 -9.84
CA PHE A 10 -10.20 4.73 -10.45
C PHE A 10 -9.04 5.05 -9.49
N SER A 11 -9.23 6.07 -8.63
CA SER A 11 -8.28 6.46 -7.57
C SER A 11 -8.00 5.34 -6.55
N LYS A 12 -9.01 4.58 -6.13
CA LYS A 12 -8.87 3.47 -5.16
C LYS A 12 -8.04 2.33 -5.74
N ILE A 13 -8.32 1.97 -7.00
CA ILE A 13 -7.56 0.96 -7.75
C ILE A 13 -6.11 1.44 -7.95
N SER A 14 -5.93 2.71 -8.29
CA SER A 14 -4.61 3.30 -8.50
C SER A 14 -3.75 3.21 -7.23
N VAL A 15 -4.28 3.60 -6.06
CA VAL A 15 -3.55 3.50 -4.79
C VAL A 15 -3.17 2.07 -4.46
N SER A 16 -4.08 1.12 -4.69
CA SER A 16 -3.80 -0.29 -4.43
C SER A 16 -2.72 -0.86 -5.34
N LEU A 17 -2.77 -0.52 -6.64
CA LEU A 17 -1.74 -0.88 -7.60
C LEU A 17 -0.37 -0.30 -7.23
N VAL A 18 -0.32 0.99 -6.88
CA VAL A 18 0.92 1.66 -6.47
C VAL A 18 1.50 0.98 -5.22
N THR A 19 0.66 0.69 -4.23
CA THR A 19 1.07 0.00 -3.00
C THR A 19 1.65 -1.38 -3.33
N LEU A 20 1.01 -2.15 -4.22
CA LEU A 20 1.49 -3.45 -4.64
C LEU A 20 2.86 -3.38 -5.35
N PHE A 21 3.03 -2.43 -6.28
CA PHE A 21 4.29 -2.24 -6.98
C PHE A 21 5.43 -1.86 -6.03
N LEU A 22 5.18 -0.93 -5.11
CA LEU A 22 6.17 -0.50 -4.12
C LEU A 22 6.52 -1.63 -3.14
N LEU A 23 5.54 -2.44 -2.74
CA LEU A 23 5.78 -3.62 -1.90
C LEU A 23 6.70 -4.63 -2.61
N ILE A 24 6.44 -4.94 -3.88
CA ILE A 24 7.28 -5.84 -4.66
C ILE A 24 8.69 -5.27 -4.78
N TRP A 25 8.82 -3.96 -5.04
CA TRP A 25 10.12 -3.29 -5.06
C TRP A 25 10.84 -3.49 -3.73
N THR A 26 10.19 -3.19 -2.60
CA THR A 26 10.77 -3.41 -1.26
C THR A 26 11.24 -4.83 -1.05
N LEU A 27 10.58 -5.85 -1.61
CA LEU A 27 11.03 -7.24 -1.48
C LEU A 27 12.30 -7.54 -2.27
N VAL A 28 12.47 -6.95 -3.45
CA VAL A 28 13.59 -7.23 -4.37
C VAL A 28 14.82 -6.36 -4.08
N ASP A 29 14.62 -5.10 -3.69
CA ASP A 29 15.71 -4.15 -3.52
C ASP A 29 16.51 -4.37 -2.23
N GLY A 30 17.84 -4.25 -2.31
CA GLY A 30 18.75 -4.46 -1.18
C GLY A 30 19.50 -3.20 -0.75
N ASN A 31 19.19 -2.03 -1.31
CA ASN A 31 19.93 -0.80 -1.04
C ASN A 31 19.29 -0.06 0.15
N LEU A 32 20.11 0.27 1.16
CA LEU A 32 19.66 0.95 2.37
C LEU A 32 18.93 2.27 2.10
N ILE A 33 19.42 3.06 1.14
CA ILE A 33 18.86 4.37 0.80
C ILE A 33 17.47 4.18 0.17
N HIS A 34 17.34 3.24 -0.76
CA HIS A 34 16.06 2.91 -1.37
C HIS A 34 15.07 2.38 -0.34
N LEU A 35 15.50 1.52 0.58
CA LEU A 35 14.68 1.02 1.68
C LEU A 35 14.17 2.15 2.59
N GLY A 36 15.00 3.15 2.90
CA GLY A 36 14.57 4.33 3.63
C GLY A 36 13.48 5.12 2.89
N ILE A 37 13.64 5.32 1.58
CA ILE A 37 12.65 5.99 0.73
C ILE A 37 11.36 5.17 0.64
N LEU A 38 11.47 3.84 0.53
CA LEU A 38 10.33 2.93 0.45
C LEU A 38 9.55 2.88 1.78
N ALA A 39 10.26 2.90 2.92
CA ALA A 39 9.64 3.01 4.23
C ALA A 39 8.87 4.33 4.38
N PHE A 40 9.45 5.46 3.94
CA PHE A 40 8.73 6.74 3.92
C PHE A 40 7.52 6.69 2.96
N SER A 41 7.68 6.09 1.78
CA SER A 41 6.62 5.92 0.79
C SER A 41 5.47 5.05 1.29
N SER A 42 5.74 4.09 2.19
CA SER A 42 4.71 3.29 2.87
C SER A 42 3.79 4.14 3.76
N LEU A 43 4.33 5.18 4.41
CA LEU A 43 3.54 6.12 5.20
C LEU A 43 2.67 7.00 4.29
N VAL A 44 3.24 7.50 3.19
CA VAL A 44 2.52 8.34 2.22
C VAL A 44 1.37 7.56 1.56
N THR A 45 1.62 6.33 1.11
CA THR A 45 0.56 5.49 0.53
C THR A 45 -0.52 5.16 1.55
N THR A 46 -0.15 4.94 2.82
CA THR A 46 -1.12 4.73 3.91
C THR A 46 -2.00 5.95 4.14
N MET A 47 -1.42 7.14 4.13
CA MET A 47 -2.19 8.39 4.17
C MET A 47 -3.16 8.51 2.99
N LEU A 48 -2.72 8.17 1.78
CA LEU A 48 -3.58 8.20 0.59
C LEU A 48 -4.73 7.20 0.67
N HIS A 49 -4.51 5.99 1.18
CA HIS A 49 -5.60 5.04 1.38
C HIS A 49 -6.65 5.59 2.35
N PHE A 50 -6.25 6.12 3.50
CA PHE A 50 -7.22 6.73 4.40
C PHE A 50 -7.95 7.93 3.78
N HIS A 51 -7.29 8.67 2.88
CA HIS A 51 -7.93 9.76 2.14
C HIS A 51 -8.96 9.26 1.12
N TYR A 52 -8.66 8.20 0.35
CA TYR A 52 -9.57 7.71 -0.70
C TYR A 52 -10.61 6.70 -0.19
N PHE A 53 -10.36 6.04 0.94
CA PHE A 53 -11.26 5.11 1.63
C PHE A 53 -11.84 5.72 2.92
N GLU A 54 -11.94 7.05 2.98
CA GLU A 54 -12.34 7.86 4.15
C GLU A 54 -13.71 7.46 4.74
N SER A 55 -14.63 6.97 3.92
CA SER A 55 -15.96 6.57 4.39
C SER A 55 -15.94 5.23 5.10
N THR A 56 -16.15 5.23 6.42
CA THR A 56 -16.36 4.03 7.26
C THR A 56 -17.51 3.13 6.82
N ASP A 57 -18.39 3.61 5.94
CA ASP A 57 -19.51 2.86 5.37
C ASP A 57 -19.15 2.11 4.07
N ASP A 58 -17.92 2.30 3.57
CA ASP A 58 -17.44 1.60 2.38
C ASP A 58 -17.04 0.16 2.72
N LYS A 59 -18.05 -0.71 2.69
CA LYS A 59 -17.92 -2.17 2.89
C LYS A 59 -17.33 -2.89 1.67
N HIS A 60 -16.85 -2.15 0.66
CA HIS A 60 -16.29 -2.78 -0.53
C HIS A 60 -15.06 -3.63 -0.16
N PRO A 61 -14.97 -4.90 -0.59
CA PRO A 61 -13.91 -5.82 -0.18
C PRO A 61 -12.50 -5.31 -0.54
N LEU A 62 -12.39 -4.46 -1.57
CA LEU A 62 -11.14 -3.82 -1.96
C LEU A 62 -10.54 -2.95 -0.84
N ASN A 63 -11.37 -2.24 -0.05
CA ASN A 63 -10.91 -1.45 1.09
C ASN A 63 -10.16 -2.32 2.10
N ARG A 64 -10.78 -3.46 2.46
CA ARG A 64 -10.19 -4.41 3.41
C ARG A 64 -8.90 -5.04 2.90
N ILE A 65 -8.86 -5.42 1.62
CA ILE A 65 -7.66 -6.03 1.02
C ILE A 65 -6.53 -4.99 0.95
N ASP A 66 -6.83 -3.78 0.50
CA ASP A 66 -5.85 -2.71 0.38
C ASP A 66 -5.28 -2.31 1.75
N PHE A 67 -6.13 -2.23 2.77
CA PHE A 67 -5.69 -1.96 4.14
C PHE A 67 -4.71 -3.01 4.67
N VAL A 68 -4.98 -4.29 4.42
CA VAL A 68 -4.05 -5.38 4.79
C VAL A 68 -2.75 -5.27 4.00
N LEU A 69 -2.82 -4.92 2.71
CA LEU A 69 -1.64 -4.73 1.86
C LEU A 69 -0.75 -3.58 2.38
N GLN A 70 -1.36 -2.50 2.85
CA GLN A 70 -0.63 -1.37 3.42
C GLN A 70 0.03 -1.67 4.74
N LEU A 71 -0.67 -2.36 5.64
CA LEU A 71 -0.06 -2.85 6.88
C LEU A 71 1.14 -3.74 6.58
N LEU A 72 1.00 -4.70 5.65
CA LEU A 72 2.11 -5.53 5.21
C LEU A 72 3.26 -4.70 4.65
N PHE A 73 2.97 -3.69 3.84
CA PHE A 73 3.99 -2.82 3.25
C PHE A 73 4.78 -2.04 4.31
N ILE A 74 4.10 -1.48 5.31
CA ILE A 74 4.76 -0.82 6.45
C ILE A 74 5.64 -1.82 7.21
N PHE A 75 5.07 -2.95 7.64
CA PHE A 75 5.80 -3.92 8.46
C PHE A 75 7.02 -4.48 7.73
N ILE A 76 6.86 -4.88 6.47
CA ILE A 76 7.96 -5.43 5.65
C ILE A 76 9.04 -4.37 5.44
N SER A 77 8.67 -3.12 5.13
CA SER A 77 9.64 -2.05 4.92
C SER A 77 10.46 -1.77 6.17
N ILE A 78 9.81 -1.70 7.35
CA ILE A 78 10.49 -1.48 8.63
C ILE A 78 11.40 -2.66 8.98
N ILE A 79 10.87 -3.89 8.96
CA ILE A 79 11.66 -5.11 9.30
C ILE A 79 12.87 -5.22 8.37
N LYS A 80 12.68 -5.03 7.07
CA LYS A 80 13.76 -5.16 6.09
C LYS A 80 14.80 -4.05 6.24
N PHE A 81 14.39 -2.82 6.54
CA PHE A 81 15.30 -1.72 6.85
C PHE A 81 16.20 -2.06 8.06
N PHE A 82 15.62 -2.58 9.15
CA PHE A 82 16.40 -2.99 10.33
C PHE A 82 17.32 -4.19 10.03
N LEU A 83 16.85 -5.19 9.29
CA LEU A 83 17.66 -6.37 8.94
C LEU A 83 18.90 -6.03 8.11
N ILE A 84 18.80 -5.05 7.20
CA ILE A 84 19.93 -4.66 6.34
C ILE A 84 20.80 -3.62 7.03
N SER A 85 20.21 -2.69 7.80
CA SER A 85 20.98 -1.69 8.55
C SER A 85 21.75 -2.28 9.73
N GLY A 86 21.31 -3.43 10.26
CA GLY A 86 21.99 -4.15 11.34
C GLY A 86 23.08 -5.12 10.89
N ARG A 87 23.33 -5.24 9.58
CA ARG A 87 24.50 -5.94 9.01
C ARG A 87 25.64 -4.96 8.78
#